data_AF-A0A444Z2H2-F1
#
_entry.id   AF-A0A444Z2H2-F1
#
_cell.length_a   1.000
_cell.length_b   1.000
_cell.length_c   1.000
_cell.angle_alpha   90.00
_cell.angle_beta   90.00
_cell.angle_gamma   90.00
#
_symmetry.space_group_name_H-M   'P 1'
#
loop_
_entity.id
_entity.type
_entity.pdbx_description
1 polymer ?
#
loop_
_entity_poly.entity_id
_entity_poly.type
_entity_poly.pdbx_seq_one_letter_code
_entity_poly.pdbx_strand_id
1 'polypeptide(L)'
;MDAFDGCFISLYTVELDRTNLTLSDQVKKDVPSSWNPAALASFIDKYGTHVIVGVKMGGKDVVHIKQSKISDLPPAELQKLLKQLADERKTEGKYQPPYTPSDDHAKLWRQNHFPPAGRPVVKSHSKNDVSVRRGGIDIRQPYNQWLQTILQSPNVISMSFVPITSLLNSVPGNGFLSHAVNLYLRYKPAIEDLHHFLEFQLPRQWAPMYGDLPLGYGHKHKKNMSPSLQFSLMGPKFYVNTIKNAIALPNLLAMRIYTAAV
;
A
#
# COMPACT_ATOMS: atom_id res chain seq x y z
N MET A 1 11.32 12.18 -6.75
CA MET A 1 10.15 11.90 -7.62
C MET A 1 10.41 10.56 -8.28
N ASP A 2 9.38 9.76 -8.51
CA ASP A 2 9.53 8.50 -9.26
C ASP A 2 9.24 8.82 -10.73
N ALA A 3 10.15 8.45 -11.63
CA ALA A 3 10.00 8.67 -13.07
C ALA A 3 10.16 7.35 -13.80
N PHE A 4 9.44 7.20 -14.91
CA PHE A 4 9.46 5.99 -15.71
C PHE A 4 9.35 6.31 -17.19
N ASP A 5 9.88 5.42 -18.03
CA ASP A 5 9.66 5.42 -19.47
C ASP A 5 9.59 3.97 -19.98
N GLY A 6 8.91 3.73 -21.10
CA GLY A 6 8.75 2.38 -21.60
C GLY A 6 7.80 2.21 -22.78
N CYS A 7 7.66 0.96 -23.22
CA CYS A 7 6.75 0.57 -24.28
C CYS A 7 5.44 0.00 -23.71
N PHE A 8 4.33 0.42 -24.31
CA PHE A 8 2.99 -0.05 -23.98
C PHE A 8 2.30 -0.50 -25.27
N ILE A 9 1.89 -1.75 -25.32
CA ILE A 9 1.19 -2.35 -26.45
C ILE A 9 -0.19 -2.75 -25.94
N SER A 10 -1.19 -2.02 -26.40
CA SER A 10 -2.59 -2.31 -26.09
C SER A 10 -3.17 -3.17 -27.20
N LEU A 11 -3.73 -4.34 -26.84
CA LEU A 11 -4.43 -5.21 -27.79
C LEU A 11 -5.92 -4.93 -27.75
N TYR A 12 -6.52 -5.01 -26.57
CA TYR A 12 -7.95 -4.77 -26.38
C TYR A 12 -8.21 -4.18 -25.00
N THR A 13 -9.36 -3.52 -24.88
CA THR A 13 -9.83 -2.94 -23.62
C THR A 13 -11.18 -3.55 -23.29
N VAL A 14 -11.34 -3.97 -22.04
CA VAL A 14 -12.62 -4.42 -21.50
C VAL A 14 -13.07 -3.37 -20.50
N GLU A 15 -14.24 -2.77 -20.70
CA GLU A 15 -14.81 -1.81 -19.76
C GLU A 15 -16.23 -2.22 -19.40
N LEU A 16 -16.59 -2.04 -18.12
CA LEU A 16 -17.95 -2.16 -17.64
C LEU A 16 -18.73 -0.90 -18.02
N ASP A 17 -19.97 -1.09 -18.44
CA ASP A 17 -20.90 0.02 -18.66
C ASP A 17 -21.15 0.73 -17.33
N ARG A 18 -20.77 2.01 -17.28
CA ARG A 18 -20.82 2.83 -16.08
C ARG A 18 -22.24 3.24 -15.70
N THR A 19 -23.19 3.16 -16.63
CA THR A 19 -24.57 3.64 -16.39
C THR A 19 -25.39 2.70 -15.52
N ASN A 20 -25.10 1.40 -15.54
CA ASN A 20 -25.86 0.36 -14.84
C ASN A 20 -25.05 -0.39 -13.77
N LEU A 21 -23.91 0.18 -13.35
CA LEU A 21 -23.01 -0.48 -12.42
C LEU A 21 -23.64 -0.53 -11.01
N THR A 22 -23.96 -1.73 -10.54
CA THR A 22 -24.52 -1.96 -9.21
C THR A 22 -23.69 -2.97 -8.43
N LEU A 23 -23.50 -2.71 -7.14
CA LEU A 23 -22.84 -3.67 -6.26
C LEU A 23 -23.76 -4.85 -5.95
N SER A 24 -23.18 -6.02 -5.75
CA SER A 24 -23.92 -7.20 -5.30
C SER A 24 -24.55 -6.95 -3.93
N ASP A 25 -25.69 -7.58 -3.67
CA ASP A 25 -26.43 -7.37 -2.42
C ASP A 25 -25.64 -7.81 -1.18
N GLN A 26 -24.71 -8.77 -1.34
CA GLN A 26 -23.80 -9.15 -0.27
C GLN A 26 -22.89 -8.00 0.15
N VAL A 27 -22.29 -7.29 -0.81
CA VAL A 27 -21.40 -6.16 -0.52
C VAL A 27 -22.19 -5.06 0.19
N LYS A 28 -23.41 -4.78 -0.26
CA LYS A 28 -24.30 -3.78 0.38
C LYS A 28 -24.65 -4.15 1.82
N LYS A 29 -24.93 -5.44 2.09
CA LYS A 29 -25.26 -5.95 3.43
C LYS A 29 -24.07 -5.90 4.39
N ASP A 30 -22.86 -6.06 3.88
CA ASP A 30 -21.64 -6.02 4.68
C ASP A 30 -21.24 -4.59 5.10
N VAL A 31 -21.88 -3.54 4.55
CA VAL A 31 -21.60 -2.15 4.93
C VAL A 31 -22.01 -1.90 6.38
N PRO A 32 -21.08 -1.49 7.27
CA PRO A 32 -21.40 -1.20 8.65
C PRO A 32 -22.36 0.00 8.77
N SER A 33 -23.46 -0.15 9.52
CA SER A 33 -24.47 0.89 9.71
C SER A 33 -24.05 2.02 10.67
N SER A 34 -22.97 1.83 11.42
CA SER A 34 -22.44 2.77 12.42
C SER A 34 -20.91 2.84 12.38
N TRP A 35 -20.32 3.80 13.10
CA TRP A 35 -18.88 3.87 13.26
C TRP A 35 -18.36 2.74 14.17
N ASN A 36 -18.11 1.58 13.56
CA ASN A 36 -17.44 0.44 14.19
C ASN A 36 -16.05 0.24 13.53
N PRO A 37 -14.95 0.64 14.19
CA PRO A 37 -13.60 0.58 13.62
C PRO A 37 -13.20 -0.80 13.10
N ALA A 38 -13.54 -1.87 13.82
CA ALA A 38 -13.20 -3.23 13.42
C ALA A 38 -13.98 -3.68 12.17
N ALA A 39 -15.28 -3.39 12.12
CA ALA A 39 -16.11 -3.74 10.97
C ALA A 39 -15.74 -2.92 9.73
N LEU A 40 -15.41 -1.63 9.89
CA LEU A 40 -14.96 -0.75 8.81
C LEU A 40 -13.60 -1.19 8.25
N ALA A 41 -12.65 -1.52 9.13
CA ALA A 41 -11.34 -2.04 8.72
C ALA A 41 -11.49 -3.38 7.99
N SER A 42 -12.31 -4.30 8.52
CA SER A 42 -12.59 -5.59 7.89
C SER A 42 -13.26 -5.43 6.52
N PHE A 43 -14.18 -4.47 6.36
CA PHE A 43 -14.77 -4.18 5.05
C PHE A 43 -13.71 -3.72 4.04
N ILE A 44 -12.82 -2.79 4.44
CA ILE A 44 -11.77 -2.26 3.57
C ILE A 44 -10.75 -3.33 3.21
N ASP A 45 -10.40 -4.20 4.14
CA ASP A 45 -9.50 -5.34 3.89
C ASP A 45 -10.14 -6.36 2.93
N LYS A 46 -11.41 -6.70 3.15
CA LYS A 46 -12.14 -7.70 2.36
C LYS A 46 -12.45 -7.23 0.94
N TYR A 47 -12.93 -6.01 0.76
CA TYR A 47 -13.43 -5.51 -0.52
C TYR A 47 -12.52 -4.48 -1.20
N GLY A 48 -11.52 -3.98 -0.48
CA GLY A 48 -10.71 -2.86 -0.94
C GLY A 48 -11.47 -1.53 -0.91
N THR A 49 -10.86 -0.52 -1.55
CA THR A 49 -11.39 0.84 -1.60
C THR A 49 -12.03 1.20 -2.94
N HIS A 50 -11.68 0.46 -4.00
CA HIS A 50 -12.07 0.76 -5.37
C HIS A 50 -12.50 -0.51 -6.10
N VAL A 51 -13.44 -0.34 -7.03
CA VAL A 51 -13.89 -1.37 -7.96
C VAL A 51 -13.19 -1.16 -9.30
N ILE A 52 -12.66 -2.24 -9.89
CA ILE A 52 -12.10 -2.22 -11.24
C ILE A 52 -13.27 -2.14 -12.22
N VAL A 53 -13.34 -1.06 -13.00
CA VAL A 53 -14.38 -0.85 -14.03
C VAL A 53 -13.86 -1.00 -15.44
N GLY A 54 -12.55 -1.11 -15.63
CA GLY A 54 -11.98 -1.36 -16.93
C GLY A 54 -10.54 -1.81 -16.86
N VAL A 55 -10.15 -2.57 -17.86
CA VAL A 55 -8.85 -3.22 -17.95
C VAL A 55 -8.36 -3.11 -19.39
N LYS A 56 -7.13 -2.62 -19.56
CA LYS A 56 -6.41 -2.65 -20.84
C LYS A 56 -5.48 -3.86 -20.83
N MET A 57 -5.61 -4.69 -21.86
CA MET A 57 -4.88 -5.94 -22.01
C MET A 57 -3.82 -5.80 -23.11
N GLY A 58 -2.63 -6.33 -22.86
CA GLY A 58 -1.55 -6.38 -23.84
C GLY A 58 -0.18 -6.63 -23.21
N GLY A 59 0.82 -5.86 -23.60
CA GLY A 59 2.19 -5.98 -23.08
C GLY A 59 2.78 -4.62 -22.67
N LYS A 60 3.59 -4.62 -21.61
CA LYS A 60 4.29 -3.44 -21.09
C LYS A 60 5.72 -3.81 -20.74
N ASP A 61 6.68 -2.98 -21.14
CA ASP A 61 8.09 -3.05 -20.73
C ASP A 61 8.51 -1.65 -20.29
N VAL A 62 8.65 -1.44 -18.98
CA VAL A 62 8.87 -0.11 -18.39
C VAL A 62 10.07 -0.13 -17.45
N VAL A 63 10.90 0.90 -17.60
CA VAL A 63 12.07 1.20 -16.77
C VAL A 63 11.66 2.27 -15.77
N HIS A 64 11.93 2.04 -14.48
CA HIS A 64 11.62 2.98 -13.40
C HIS A 64 12.90 3.39 -12.69
N ILE A 65 13.12 4.68 -12.55
CA ILE A 65 14.20 5.21 -11.74
C ILE A 65 13.59 5.84 -10.49
N LYS A 66 13.96 5.29 -9.34
CA LYS A 66 13.65 5.90 -8.05
C LYS A 66 14.74 6.92 -7.68
N GLN A 67 14.39 8.19 -7.73
CA GLN A 67 15.27 9.26 -7.24
C GLN A 67 15.08 9.45 -5.74
N SER A 68 16.19 9.44 -5.00
CA SER A 68 16.20 9.88 -3.60
C SER A 68 15.95 11.39 -3.52
N LYS A 69 15.52 11.89 -2.36
CA LYS A 69 15.17 13.31 -2.13
C LYS A 69 16.32 14.32 -2.37
N ILE A 70 17.53 13.87 -2.72
CA ILE A 70 18.77 14.68 -2.80
C ILE A 70 19.37 14.66 -4.22
N SER A 71 18.70 14.11 -5.23
CA SER A 71 19.25 14.17 -6.60
C SER A 71 18.93 15.51 -7.27
N ASP A 72 19.97 16.29 -7.60
CA ASP A 72 19.88 17.58 -8.31
C ASP A 72 19.64 17.45 -9.83
N LEU A 73 19.27 16.25 -10.30
CA LEU A 73 19.04 16.01 -11.73
C LEU A 73 17.78 16.73 -12.20
N PRO A 74 17.87 17.63 -13.20
CA PRO A 74 16.70 18.25 -13.79
C PRO A 74 15.76 17.19 -14.38
N PRO A 75 14.42 17.39 -14.34
CA PRO A 75 13.45 16.44 -14.89
C PRO A 75 13.70 16.08 -16.36
N ALA A 76 14.19 17.03 -17.17
CA ALA A 76 14.49 16.82 -18.58
C ALA A 76 15.69 15.88 -18.81
N GLU A 77 16.73 15.98 -17.97
CA GLU A 77 17.89 15.09 -18.04
C GLU A 77 17.53 13.68 -17.57
N LEU A 78 16.70 13.57 -16.53
CA LEU A 78 16.15 12.30 -16.07
C LEU A 78 15.32 11.61 -17.16
N GLN A 79 14.45 12.36 -17.83
CA GLN A 79 13.64 11.83 -18.91
C GLN A 79 14.50 11.38 -20.09
N LYS A 80 15.54 12.14 -20.44
CA LYS A 80 16.51 11.76 -21.48
C LYS A 80 17.22 10.46 -21.11
N LEU A 81 17.66 10.31 -19.86
CA LEU A 81 18.28 9.08 -19.36
C LEU A 81 17.33 7.89 -19.43
N LEU A 82 16.10 8.04 -18.95
CA LEU A 82 15.07 6.99 -19.00
C LEU A 82 14.82 6.52 -20.44
N LYS A 83 14.73 7.47 -21.37
CA LYS A 83 14.55 7.18 -22.79
C LYS A 83 15.75 6.41 -23.37
N GLN A 84 16.97 6.81 -23.01
CA GLN A 84 18.18 6.09 -23.43
C GLN A 84 18.18 4.65 -22.93
N LEU A 85 17.88 4.42 -21.65
CA LEU A 85 17.80 3.07 -21.08
C LEU A 85 16.69 2.23 -21.73
N ALA A 86 15.53 2.84 -22.00
CA ALA A 86 14.44 2.17 -22.68
C ALA A 86 14.79 1.79 -24.13
N ASP A 87 15.53 2.64 -24.85
CA ASP A 87 15.93 2.39 -26.23
C ASP A 87 17.12 1.41 -26.34
N GLU A 88 18.07 1.45 -25.40
CA GLU A 88 19.14 0.46 -25.27
C GLU A 88 18.55 -0.95 -25.11
N ARG A 89 17.53 -1.10 -24.27
CA ARG A 89 16.84 -2.39 -24.05
C ARG A 89 16.09 -2.92 -25.28
N LYS A 90 15.61 -2.04 -26.16
CA LYS A 90 15.00 -2.45 -27.44
C LYS A 90 16.04 -2.92 -28.45
N THR A 91 17.24 -2.33 -28.39
CA THR A 91 18.29 -2.47 -29.41
C THR A 91 19.27 -3.60 -29.07
N GLU A 92 19.65 -3.75 -27.79
CA GLU A 92 20.57 -4.78 -27.37
C GLU A 92 19.83 -6.09 -27.08
N GLY A 93 20.22 -7.15 -27.78
CA GLY A 93 19.87 -8.54 -27.42
C GLY A 93 20.48 -9.02 -26.09
N LYS A 94 20.91 -8.12 -25.21
CA LYS A 94 21.48 -8.40 -23.89
C LYS A 94 20.54 -7.86 -22.82
N TYR A 95 19.57 -8.68 -22.43
CA TYR A 95 18.79 -8.41 -21.23
C TYR A 95 19.70 -8.55 -20.01
N GLN A 96 20.00 -7.45 -19.31
CA GLN A 96 20.48 -7.54 -17.93
C GLN A 96 19.26 -7.81 -17.02
N PRO A 97 19.30 -8.83 -16.16
CA PRO A 97 18.20 -9.13 -15.27
C PRO A 97 17.94 -7.94 -14.34
N PRO A 98 16.68 -7.72 -13.91
CA PRO A 98 16.41 -6.83 -12.80
C PRO A 98 17.25 -7.29 -11.61
N TYR A 99 18.05 -6.41 -11.01
CA TYR A 99 18.73 -6.70 -9.77
C TYR A 99 17.65 -7.02 -8.72
N THR A 100 17.45 -8.30 -8.42
CA THR A 100 16.83 -8.70 -7.17
C THR A 100 17.80 -8.32 -6.06
N PRO A 101 17.41 -7.54 -5.06
CA PRO A 101 18.25 -7.36 -3.88
C PRO A 101 18.26 -8.70 -3.15
N SER A 102 19.24 -9.55 -3.47
CA SER A 102 19.54 -10.75 -2.69
C SER A 102 20.38 -10.31 -1.50
N ASP A 103 20.00 -10.77 -0.31
CA ASP A 103 20.62 -10.52 0.99
C ASP A 103 22.04 -11.12 1.14
N ASP A 104 22.69 -11.55 0.07
CA ASP A 104 23.99 -12.23 0.14
C ASP A 104 25.15 -11.24 0.01
N HIS A 105 25.50 -10.69 1.16
CA HIS A 105 26.80 -10.12 1.43
C HIS A 105 27.94 -11.07 1.03
N ALA A 106 29.00 -10.46 0.48
CA ALA A 106 30.38 -10.94 0.50
C ALA A 106 30.71 -12.19 -0.33
N LYS A 107 31.19 -11.97 -1.57
CA LYS A 107 32.40 -12.59 -2.17
C LYS A 107 32.30 -12.54 -3.70
N LEU A 108 32.86 -11.51 -4.35
CA LEU A 108 33.48 -11.68 -5.68
C LEU A 108 34.32 -10.47 -6.15
N TRP A 109 35.10 -9.86 -5.25
CA TRP A 109 36.12 -8.90 -5.67
C TRP A 109 37.48 -9.61 -5.74
N ARG A 110 37.73 -10.34 -6.84
CA ARG A 110 39.08 -10.70 -7.29
C ARG A 110 39.08 -10.98 -8.79
N GLN A 111 39.40 -9.98 -9.59
CA GLN A 111 40.63 -9.94 -10.40
C GLN A 111 40.56 -8.78 -11.39
N ASN A 112 41.54 -7.90 -11.26
CA ASN A 112 41.92 -6.85 -12.21
C ASN A 112 42.09 -7.41 -13.62
N HIS A 113 41.65 -6.69 -14.65
CA HIS A 113 42.39 -6.44 -15.90
C HIS A 113 41.86 -5.17 -16.59
N PHE A 114 42.73 -4.18 -16.80
CA PHE A 114 42.68 -3.12 -17.83
C PHE A 114 43.79 -3.46 -18.86
N PRO A 115 43.89 -2.89 -20.11
CA PRO A 115 43.03 -2.02 -20.96
C PRO A 115 42.92 -2.61 -22.43
N PRO A 116 42.63 -1.94 -23.60
CA PRO A 116 42.55 -0.50 -23.93
C PRO A 116 41.42 0.01 -24.86
N ALA A 117 41.30 1.35 -24.83
CA ALA A 117 40.84 2.31 -25.85
C ALA A 117 39.45 2.16 -26.51
N GLY A 118 38.64 3.22 -26.34
CA GLY A 118 37.67 3.66 -27.35
C GLY A 118 36.26 3.08 -27.24
N ARG A 119 35.55 3.41 -26.15
CA ARG A 119 34.09 3.62 -26.09
C ARG A 119 33.75 4.10 -24.67
N PRO A 120 32.84 5.07 -24.47
CA PRO A 120 32.32 5.34 -23.14
C PRO A 120 31.53 4.09 -22.74
N VAL A 121 32.13 3.23 -21.91
CA VAL A 121 31.38 2.25 -21.13
C VAL A 121 30.55 3.07 -20.18
N VAL A 122 29.28 3.28 -20.52
CA VAL A 122 28.27 3.81 -19.62
C VAL A 122 28.15 2.78 -18.50
N LYS A 123 28.91 3.01 -17.43
CA LYS A 123 28.78 2.26 -16.20
C LYS A 123 27.33 2.41 -15.76
N SER A 124 26.60 1.29 -15.70
CA SER A 124 25.28 1.14 -15.07
C SER A 124 25.02 2.22 -14.02
N HIS A 125 24.32 3.29 -14.44
CA HIS A 125 24.12 4.44 -13.58
C HIS A 125 22.95 4.14 -12.62
N SER A 126 23.35 3.98 -11.36
CA SER A 126 22.51 3.88 -10.16
C SER A 126 21.98 2.48 -9.81
N LYS A 127 22.12 2.17 -8.52
CA LYS A 127 21.60 1.00 -7.80
C LYS A 127 20.05 0.93 -7.76
N ASN A 128 19.35 1.78 -8.51
CA ASN A 128 17.94 2.11 -8.32
C ASN A 128 17.07 1.96 -9.58
N ASP A 129 17.60 1.40 -10.67
CA ASP A 129 16.79 1.11 -11.85
C ASP A 129 16.01 -0.21 -11.65
N VAL A 130 14.68 -0.11 -11.65
CA VAL A 130 13.78 -1.26 -11.60
C VAL A 130 13.02 -1.35 -12.90
N SER A 131 13.30 -2.41 -13.64
CA SER A 131 12.55 -2.75 -14.83
C SER A 131 11.40 -3.71 -14.55
N VAL A 132 10.25 -3.42 -15.13
CA VAL A 132 9.03 -4.23 -15.00
C VAL A 132 8.47 -4.52 -16.38
N ARG A 133 8.55 -5.81 -16.77
CA ARG A 133 7.90 -6.35 -17.95
C ARG A 133 6.64 -7.13 -17.55
N ARG A 134 5.53 -6.93 -18.29
CA ARG A 134 4.24 -7.61 -18.09
C ARG A 134 3.60 -7.94 -19.43
N GLY A 135 2.92 -9.08 -19.51
CA GLY A 135 2.34 -9.57 -20.77
C GLY A 135 3.41 -10.19 -21.65
N GLY A 136 2.99 -11.05 -22.58
CA GLY A 136 3.88 -11.98 -23.26
C GLY A 136 4.46 -13.04 -22.33
N ILE A 137 5.29 -13.90 -22.89
CA ILE A 137 5.96 -14.99 -22.18
C ILE A 137 7.35 -14.51 -21.78
N ASP A 138 7.59 -14.10 -20.52
CA ASP A 138 8.86 -13.47 -20.11
C ASP A 138 9.94 -14.51 -19.72
N ILE A 139 10.62 -15.07 -20.74
CA ILE A 139 11.75 -16.02 -20.61
C ILE A 139 13.08 -15.29 -20.89
N ARG A 140 13.23 -14.06 -20.39
CA ARG A 140 14.47 -13.26 -20.53
C ARG A 140 14.94 -13.09 -21.98
N GLN A 141 13.99 -13.01 -22.91
CA GLN A 141 14.25 -12.90 -24.33
C GLN A 141 14.34 -11.43 -24.80
N PRO A 142 15.01 -11.16 -25.94
CA PRO A 142 15.08 -9.82 -26.51
C PRO A 142 13.69 -9.24 -26.82
N TYR A 143 13.62 -7.91 -26.84
CA TYR A 143 12.37 -7.17 -27.05
C TYR A 143 11.57 -7.67 -28.26
N ASN A 144 12.19 -7.85 -29.42
CA ASN A 144 11.50 -8.29 -30.63
C ASN A 144 10.85 -9.68 -30.51
N GLN A 145 11.50 -10.61 -29.79
CA GLN A 145 10.93 -11.94 -29.56
C GLN A 145 9.79 -11.87 -28.54
N TRP A 146 9.95 -11.04 -27.50
CA TRP A 146 8.88 -10.76 -26.55
C TRP A 146 7.64 -10.16 -27.21
N LEU A 147 7.82 -9.20 -28.11
CA LEU A 147 6.72 -8.56 -28.85
C LEU A 147 5.80 -9.56 -29.53
N GLN A 148 6.36 -10.59 -30.17
CA GLN A 148 5.58 -11.61 -30.88
C GLN A 148 4.75 -12.48 -29.93
N THR A 149 5.15 -12.60 -28.66
CA THR A 149 4.42 -13.40 -27.65
C THR A 149 3.25 -12.66 -27.01
N ILE A 150 3.16 -11.34 -27.16
CA ILE A 150 2.12 -10.53 -26.50
C ILE A 150 0.72 -10.92 -26.98
N LEU A 151 0.58 -11.21 -28.28
CA LEU A 151 -0.70 -11.66 -28.87
C LEU A 151 -1.17 -12.98 -28.27
N GLN A 152 -0.25 -13.89 -27.94
CA GLN A 152 -0.56 -15.22 -27.41
C GLN A 152 -0.81 -15.21 -25.90
N SER A 153 -0.15 -14.32 -25.16
CA SER A 153 -0.22 -14.27 -23.70
C SER A 153 -0.32 -12.84 -23.17
N PRO A 154 -1.38 -12.08 -23.50
CA PRO A 154 -1.53 -10.70 -23.01
C PRO A 154 -1.79 -10.66 -21.50
N ASN A 155 -1.39 -9.57 -20.86
CA ASN A 155 -1.65 -9.31 -19.44
C ASN A 155 -2.15 -7.88 -19.24
N VAL A 156 -2.64 -7.58 -18.03
CA VAL A 156 -3.13 -6.26 -17.67
C VAL A 156 -1.99 -5.25 -17.67
N ILE A 157 -2.10 -4.26 -18.55
CA ILE A 157 -1.13 -3.15 -18.67
C ILE A 157 -1.62 -1.88 -17.97
N SER A 158 -2.94 -1.72 -17.82
CA SER A 158 -3.58 -0.60 -17.14
C SER A 158 -4.97 -1.00 -16.66
N MET A 159 -5.43 -0.39 -15.57
CA MET A 159 -6.75 -0.59 -14.98
C MET A 159 -7.39 0.77 -14.70
N SER A 160 -8.70 0.86 -14.83
CA SER A 160 -9.51 2.00 -14.40
C SER A 160 -10.38 1.61 -13.21
N PHE A 161 -10.57 2.55 -12.29
CA PHE A 161 -11.15 2.31 -10.98
C PHE A 161 -12.23 3.35 -10.66
N VAL A 162 -13.23 2.94 -9.89
CA VAL A 162 -14.18 3.85 -9.23
C VAL A 162 -14.21 3.57 -7.73
N PRO A 163 -14.36 4.58 -6.86
CA PRO A 163 -14.48 4.36 -5.42
C PRO A 163 -15.69 3.46 -5.11
N ILE A 164 -15.54 2.46 -4.25
CA ILE A 164 -16.66 1.56 -3.92
C ILE A 164 -17.83 2.32 -3.27
N THR A 165 -17.53 3.42 -2.58
CA THR A 165 -18.49 4.29 -1.89
C THR A 165 -19.40 5.08 -2.83
N SER A 166 -18.98 5.34 -4.08
CA SER A 166 -19.84 6.00 -5.08
C SER A 166 -20.95 5.09 -5.61
N LEU A 167 -20.82 3.78 -5.40
CA LEU A 167 -21.77 2.75 -5.82
C LEU A 167 -22.72 2.33 -4.69
N LEU A 168 -22.54 2.89 -3.49
CA LEU A 168 -23.33 2.61 -2.29
C LEU A 168 -24.39 3.69 -2.02
N ASN A 169 -24.83 4.39 -3.08
CA ASN A 169 -25.92 5.35 -2.98
C ASN A 169 -27.15 4.65 -2.38
N SER A 170 -27.74 5.27 -1.36
CA SER A 170 -28.90 4.74 -0.60
C SER A 170 -28.62 3.60 0.39
N VAL A 171 -27.36 3.17 0.60
CA VAL A 171 -27.03 2.17 1.63
C VAL A 171 -26.77 2.88 2.98
N PRO A 172 -27.47 2.49 4.07
CA PRO A 172 -27.24 3.07 5.39
C PRO A 172 -25.80 2.76 5.84
N GLY A 173 -25.11 3.77 6.38
CA GLY A 173 -23.71 3.64 6.82
C GLY A 173 -22.66 3.99 5.76
N ASN A 174 -23.05 4.28 4.50
CA ASN A 174 -22.11 4.73 3.46
C ASN A 174 -21.29 5.96 3.90
N GLY A 175 -21.87 6.87 4.70
CA GLY A 175 -21.14 8.03 5.23
C GLY A 175 -19.96 7.63 6.13
N PHE A 176 -20.14 6.64 7.01
CA PHE A 176 -19.07 6.14 7.89
C PHE A 176 -17.98 5.43 7.07
N LEU A 177 -18.38 4.56 6.13
CA LEU A 177 -17.44 3.88 5.24
C LEU A 177 -16.65 4.87 4.39
N SER A 178 -17.31 5.87 3.80
CA SER A 178 -16.67 6.93 3.03
C SER A 178 -15.62 7.68 3.85
N HIS A 179 -15.95 8.01 5.10
CA HIS A 179 -15.00 8.67 5.99
C HIS A 179 -13.80 7.76 6.33
N ALA A 180 -14.04 6.49 6.66
CA ALA A 180 -12.98 5.52 6.94
C ALA A 180 -12.05 5.28 5.73
N VAL A 181 -12.62 5.13 4.53
CA VAL A 181 -11.84 4.98 3.27
C VAL A 181 -10.99 6.21 3.01
N ASN A 182 -11.54 7.41 3.18
CA ASN A 182 -10.78 8.65 3.00
C ASN A 182 -9.59 8.76 3.96
N LEU A 183 -9.79 8.37 5.23
CA LEU A 183 -8.72 8.31 6.22
C LEU A 183 -7.65 7.28 5.83
N TYR A 184 -8.05 6.09 5.38
CA TYR A 184 -7.13 5.07 4.91
C TYR A 184 -6.32 5.54 3.69
N LEU A 185 -6.95 6.17 2.70
CA LEU A 185 -6.25 6.67 1.51
C LEU A 185 -5.29 7.84 1.82
N ARG A 186 -5.62 8.66 2.82
CA ARG A 186 -4.80 9.81 3.21
C ARG A 186 -3.57 9.43 4.02
N TYR A 187 -3.72 8.53 4.98
CA TYR A 187 -2.65 8.19 5.94
C TYR A 187 -1.98 6.84 5.63
N LYS A 188 -2.66 5.97 4.88
CA LYS A 188 -2.19 4.64 4.46
C LYS A 188 -1.53 3.85 5.60
N PRO A 189 -2.21 3.70 6.77
CA PRO A 189 -1.71 2.83 7.84
C PRO A 189 -1.62 1.38 7.34
N ALA A 190 -0.84 0.54 8.05
CA ALA A 190 -0.85 -0.90 7.79
C ALA A 190 -2.28 -1.45 7.96
N ILE A 191 -2.68 -2.35 7.07
CA ILE A 191 -4.08 -2.85 7.05
C ILE A 191 -4.44 -3.57 8.35
N GLU A 192 -3.46 -4.26 8.96
CA GLU A 192 -3.55 -4.95 10.25
C GLU A 192 -3.86 -4.01 11.42
N ASP A 193 -3.46 -2.74 11.32
CA ASP A 193 -3.62 -1.72 12.35
C ASP A 193 -4.73 -0.72 12.03
N LEU A 194 -5.45 -0.90 10.91
CA LEU A 194 -6.46 0.05 10.46
C LEU A 194 -7.59 0.18 11.48
N HIS A 195 -8.01 -0.89 12.16
CA HIS A 195 -9.05 -0.80 13.18
C HIS A 195 -8.60 0.03 14.38
N HIS A 196 -7.36 -0.14 14.86
CA HIS A 196 -6.80 0.69 15.93
C HIS A 196 -6.73 2.14 15.48
N PHE A 197 -6.25 2.39 14.25
CA PHE A 197 -6.17 3.74 13.71
C PHE A 197 -7.54 4.43 13.66
N LEU A 198 -8.59 3.74 13.20
CA LEU A 198 -9.96 4.23 13.12
C LEU A 198 -10.61 4.43 14.50
N GLU A 199 -10.19 3.66 15.51
CA GLU A 199 -10.71 3.75 16.88
C GLU A 199 -10.43 5.13 17.52
N PHE A 200 -9.28 5.73 17.20
CA PHE A 200 -8.85 7.02 17.77
C PHE A 200 -9.22 8.24 16.92
N GLN A 201 -10.03 8.07 15.86
CA GLN A 201 -10.44 9.19 14.98
C GLN A 201 -11.63 9.97 15.53
N LEU A 202 -12.41 9.37 16.43
CA LEU A 202 -13.52 10.07 17.07
C LEU A 202 -13.03 10.78 18.35
N PRO A 203 -13.51 12.01 18.61
CA PRO A 203 -13.29 12.66 19.90
C PRO A 203 -13.80 11.75 21.03
N ARG A 204 -12.88 11.15 21.79
CA ARG A 204 -13.23 10.43 23.02
C ARG A 204 -13.38 11.44 24.16
N GLN A 205 -14.37 11.24 25.01
CA GLN A 205 -14.44 11.95 26.28
C GLN A 205 -13.41 11.31 27.22
N TRP A 206 -12.35 12.06 27.56
CA TRP A 206 -11.23 11.58 28.38
C TRP A 206 -11.45 11.75 29.89
N ALA A 207 -12.53 12.42 30.27
CA ALA A 207 -12.98 12.57 31.65
C ALA A 207 -14.51 12.54 31.69
N PRO A 208 -15.12 12.05 32.79
CA PRO A 208 -16.55 12.20 33.02
C PRO A 208 -16.95 13.66 32.87
N MET A 209 -18.04 13.93 32.16
CA MET A 209 -18.58 15.29 32.13
C MET A 209 -19.11 15.60 33.53
N TYR A 210 -18.90 16.83 34.03
CA TYR A 210 -19.25 17.24 35.40
C TYR A 210 -20.72 17.00 35.81
N GLY A 211 -21.61 16.61 34.88
CA GLY A 211 -23.00 16.21 35.13
C GLY A 211 -23.23 14.72 35.44
N ASP A 212 -22.19 13.86 35.37
CA ASP A 212 -22.28 12.42 35.68
C ASP A 212 -21.92 12.09 37.14
N LEU A 213 -21.76 13.10 38.02
CA LEU A 213 -21.63 12.85 39.45
C LEU A 213 -22.95 12.30 40.00
N PRO A 214 -22.94 11.18 40.74
CA PRO A 214 -24.14 10.62 41.35
C PRO A 214 -24.49 11.44 42.59
N LEU A 215 -25.02 12.65 42.40
CA LEU A 215 -25.69 13.42 43.45
C LEU A 215 -27.21 13.19 43.45
N GLY A 216 -27.70 12.25 42.63
CA GLY A 216 -29.10 11.84 42.61
C GLY A 216 -29.23 10.32 42.68
N TYR A 217 -30.05 9.84 43.61
CA TYR A 217 -30.54 8.47 43.68
C TYR A 217 -31.39 8.19 42.42
N GLY A 218 -30.81 7.62 41.36
CA GLY A 218 -31.59 7.33 40.15
C GLY A 218 -30.79 6.73 39.00
N HIS A 219 -31.14 5.50 38.64
CA HIS A 219 -30.84 4.79 37.38
C HIS A 219 -29.37 4.51 37.03
N LYS A 220 -28.97 3.26 37.34
CA LYS A 220 -27.75 2.59 36.85
C LYS A 220 -27.85 2.38 35.33
N HIS A 221 -27.43 3.36 34.53
CA HIS A 221 -26.99 3.07 33.17
C HIS A 221 -25.57 2.51 33.23
N LYS A 222 -25.45 1.17 33.19
CA LYS A 222 -24.18 0.50 32.86
C LYS A 222 -23.83 0.81 31.40
N LYS A 223 -23.28 1.99 31.13
CA LYS A 223 -22.54 2.25 29.89
C LYS A 223 -21.19 1.55 30.02
N ASN A 224 -20.84 0.77 28.99
CA ASN A 224 -19.61 0.01 28.86
C ASN A 224 -18.41 0.81 29.38
N MET A 225 -17.93 0.46 30.57
CA MET A 225 -16.77 1.10 31.17
C MET A 225 -15.53 0.67 30.40
N SER A 226 -14.84 1.64 29.80
CA SER A 226 -13.50 1.46 29.25
C SER A 226 -12.56 0.92 30.34
N PRO A 227 -11.58 0.06 30.03
CA PRO A 227 -10.62 -0.42 31.01
C PRO A 227 -9.82 0.76 31.57
N SER A 228 -9.98 1.07 32.85
CA SER A 228 -9.18 2.07 33.56
C SER A 228 -7.98 1.41 34.24
N LEU A 229 -6.77 1.89 33.94
CA LEU A 229 -5.57 1.46 34.65
C LEU A 229 -5.48 2.21 36.00
N GLN A 230 -5.67 1.49 37.11
CA GLN A 230 -5.45 2.05 38.43
C GLN A 230 -3.94 2.09 38.72
N PHE A 231 -3.40 3.28 38.99
CA PHE A 231 -2.02 3.42 39.46
C PHE A 231 -2.00 4.17 40.79
N SER A 232 -1.05 3.79 41.66
CA SER A 232 -0.74 4.53 42.88
C SER A 232 0.45 5.43 42.61
N LEU A 233 0.33 6.72 42.94
CA LEU A 233 1.39 7.72 42.74
C LEU A 233 2.71 7.37 43.47
N MET A 234 2.65 6.47 44.46
CA MET A 234 3.75 6.05 45.32
C MET A 234 3.88 4.51 45.41
N GLY A 235 3.33 3.77 44.42
CA GLY A 235 3.38 2.30 44.36
C GLY A 235 4.65 1.72 43.71
N PRO A 236 4.88 0.39 43.79
CA PRO A 236 6.05 -0.26 43.20
C PRO A 236 6.15 0.00 41.68
N LYS A 237 7.39 0.21 41.20
CA LYS A 237 7.73 0.61 39.82
C LYS A 237 7.22 -0.41 38.80
N PHE A 238 6.50 0.09 37.79
CA PHE A 238 5.95 -0.72 36.71
C PHE A 238 7.02 -1.05 35.66
N TYR A 239 7.16 -2.33 35.31
CA TYR A 239 8.05 -2.80 34.25
C TYR A 239 7.24 -3.22 33.02
N VAL A 240 7.62 -2.73 31.85
CA VAL A 240 6.92 -3.00 30.59
C VAL A 240 7.72 -4.00 29.76
N ASN A 241 7.20 -5.22 29.61
CA ASN A 241 7.80 -6.26 28.77
C ASN A 241 7.25 -6.19 27.33
N THR A 242 8.12 -6.20 26.32
CA THR A 242 7.79 -5.96 24.89
C THR A 242 7.77 -7.22 24.02
N ILE A 243 7.90 -8.42 24.59
CA ILE A 243 8.05 -9.64 23.80
C ILE A 243 6.68 -10.29 23.53
N LYS A 244 6.30 -10.36 22.25
CA LYS A 244 5.12 -11.11 21.77
C LYS A 244 5.42 -12.61 21.83
N ASN A 245 4.98 -13.30 22.86
CA ASN A 245 4.77 -14.76 22.83
C ASN A 245 3.63 -15.11 23.79
N ALA A 246 2.52 -15.59 23.24
CA ALA A 246 1.37 -16.07 23.99
C ALA A 246 1.63 -17.51 24.47
N ILE A 247 1.82 -17.70 25.77
CA ILE A 247 1.57 -18.97 26.46
C ILE A 247 0.91 -18.66 27.80
N ALA A 248 -0.19 -19.36 28.05
CA ALA A 248 -1.15 -19.16 29.12
C ALA A 248 -0.55 -19.15 30.54
N LEU A 249 -1.00 -18.21 31.37
CA LEU A 249 -1.42 -18.42 32.77
C LEU A 249 -2.25 -17.20 33.24
N PRO A 250 -3.07 -17.32 34.31
CA PRO A 250 -4.19 -16.43 34.57
C PRO A 250 -3.73 -15.10 35.16
N ASN A 251 -4.49 -14.07 34.84
CA ASN A 251 -4.37 -12.71 35.35
C ASN A 251 -3.21 -11.92 34.73
N LEU A 252 -3.51 -11.13 33.71
CA LEU A 252 -3.21 -9.69 33.68
C LEU A 252 -3.74 -9.09 32.37
N LEU A 253 -4.68 -8.16 32.52
CA LEU A 253 -5.25 -7.33 31.47
C LEU A 253 -4.14 -6.52 30.78
N ALA A 254 -4.01 -6.69 29.47
CA ALA A 254 -3.13 -5.89 28.64
C ALA A 254 -3.84 -4.60 28.19
N MET A 255 -3.25 -3.45 28.52
CA MET A 255 -3.30 -2.22 27.70
C MET A 255 -2.16 -1.28 28.10
N ARG A 256 -1.56 -0.61 27.12
CA ARG A 256 -0.39 0.28 27.25
C ARG A 256 -0.73 1.66 26.70
N ILE A 257 -0.42 2.71 27.46
CA ILE A 257 -0.40 4.11 27.03
C ILE A 257 1.01 4.64 27.32
N TYR A 258 1.60 5.37 26.39
CA TYR A 258 2.80 6.19 26.64
C TYR A 258 2.48 7.66 26.43
N THR A 259 2.82 8.46 27.44
CA THR A 259 3.11 9.87 27.27
C THR A 259 4.50 10.11 27.85
N ALA A 260 5.44 10.49 26.97
CA ALA A 260 6.71 11.06 27.38
C ALA A 260 6.54 12.57 27.54
N ALA A 261 7.12 13.14 28.59
CA ALA A 261 7.41 14.57 28.66
C ALA A 261 8.77 14.74 29.37
N VAL A 262 9.57 15.65 28.80
CA VAL A 262 10.91 16.09 29.22
C VAL A 262 10.87 16.74 30.59
#